data_AF-A0A328CBR1-F1
#
_entry.id   AF-A0A328CBR1-F1
#
_cell.length_a   1.000
_cell.length_b   1.000
_cell.length_c   1.000
_cell.angle_alpha   90.00
_cell.angle_beta   90.00
_cell.angle_gamma   90.00
#
_symmetry.space_group_name_H-M   'P 1'
#
loop_
_entity.id
_entity.type
_entity.pdbx_description
1 polymer ?
#
loop_
_entity_poly.entity_id
_entity_poly.type
_entity_poly.pdbx_seq_one_letter_code
_entity_poly.pdbx_strand_id
1 'polypeptide(L)'
;MNLLPPTRPPFLSLALMLTLLGLSAACSFEPASFAGVRCDDEDEVRPGLECRDGFWVDLDAGTDADVTPLPDADVDPEPDADTDVDPGPDTDTGCQAESDLELCEAASLACGPLQVEDRCGESRDLNCGSCQASEICEEGSCVCVPESDQAFCSRQAADCGEVIAEDNCGESRTVTCGSCESGYVCGDDQRCTCPGETVSELCADNAMACGVDTVIDGCGLEREINCGGCTGPGEECTAEFSCLCEPESDQALCDAAGATCGPLTVTDRCGQTRALDCGGCTGPNESCTDDNQCACEPRSITEFCADQGAMCGVVTANDICGNSRTESCGECNGSREYCSFDHQCVCVPIDDTTYCFTESAECGILSRTDNCGEPRNIDCGSCPGQGKVCTVNNTCLACQPPTDAEICESEGAQCGTLNVIDTCNQLREVECGSCSGTGEECTSENQCLCEPQSEAELCAANNYRCGSYDTVVDNCGESREINCGGCSTGSCQQVDDVRCCSGVGLLCWN
;
A
#
# COMPACT_ATOMS: atom_id res chain seq x y z
N MET A 1 -20.04 15.12 -33.57
CA MET A 1 -19.86 15.98 -32.39
C MET A 1 -18.88 15.27 -31.48
N ASN A 2 -17.82 15.99 -31.11
CA ASN A 2 -16.66 15.52 -30.35
C ASN A 2 -17.04 14.83 -29.04
N LEU A 3 -16.30 13.78 -28.64
CA LEU A 3 -15.42 13.79 -27.47
C LEU A 3 -14.60 12.49 -27.44
N LEU A 4 -13.29 12.65 -27.19
CA LEU A 4 -12.22 11.63 -27.20
C LEU A 4 -12.26 10.69 -25.97
N PRO A 5 -11.64 9.49 -26.05
CA PRO A 5 -11.36 8.63 -24.90
C PRO A 5 -10.00 8.93 -24.26
N PRO A 6 -9.76 8.57 -22.98
CA PRO A 6 -8.44 8.69 -22.36
C PRO A 6 -7.60 7.41 -22.58
N THR A 7 -6.45 7.56 -23.23
CA THR A 7 -5.39 6.55 -23.31
C THR A 7 -4.35 6.78 -22.20
N ARG A 8 -4.14 5.78 -21.33
CA ARG A 8 -2.98 5.69 -20.43
C ARG A 8 -1.75 5.15 -21.20
N PRO A 9 -0.52 5.58 -20.88
CA PRO A 9 0.69 4.86 -21.26
C PRO A 9 1.18 3.92 -20.14
N PRO A 10 1.93 2.86 -20.46
CA PRO A 10 2.52 1.92 -19.50
C PRO A 10 3.96 2.29 -19.10
N PHE A 11 4.35 1.79 -17.92
CA PHE A 11 5.70 1.38 -17.49
C PHE A 11 6.92 2.00 -18.19
N LEU A 12 7.69 2.81 -17.45
CA LEU A 12 9.14 2.78 -17.55
C LEU A 12 9.76 2.79 -16.15
N SER A 13 10.23 1.60 -15.76
CA SER A 13 11.13 1.37 -14.64
C SER A 13 12.51 1.91 -15.05
N LEU A 14 13.04 2.89 -14.32
CA LEU A 14 14.46 3.26 -14.41
C LEU A 14 15.02 3.34 -12.99
N ALA A 15 15.87 2.36 -12.70
CA ALA A 15 16.71 2.29 -11.53
C ALA A 15 17.58 3.55 -11.42
N LEU A 16 17.57 4.18 -10.24
CA LEU A 16 18.60 5.13 -9.82
C LEU A 16 19.17 4.66 -8.48
N MET A 17 19.99 3.60 -8.55
CA MET A 17 21.06 3.39 -7.58
C MET A 17 22.16 4.42 -7.91
N LEU A 18 22.40 5.36 -7.00
CA LEU A 18 23.66 6.09 -6.97
C LEU A 18 24.25 5.98 -5.55
N THR A 19 25.29 5.17 -5.49
CA THR A 19 26.22 4.95 -4.40
C THR A 19 27.17 6.14 -4.20
N LEU A 20 27.57 6.31 -2.93
CA LEU A 20 28.79 6.94 -2.41
C LEU A 20 28.98 8.46 -2.53
N LEU A 21 28.97 9.14 -1.38
CA LEU A 21 30.18 9.77 -0.81
C LEU A 21 29.92 10.17 0.65
N GLY A 22 30.53 9.41 1.57
CA GLY A 22 30.66 9.80 2.96
C GLY A 22 31.72 10.90 3.09
N LEU A 23 31.32 12.06 3.61
CA LEU A 23 32.21 13.03 4.22
C LEU A 23 32.18 12.80 5.72
N SER A 24 33.15 12.06 6.25
CA SER A 24 33.56 12.17 7.65
C SER A 24 34.48 13.37 7.79
N ALA A 25 33.89 14.54 8.06
CA ALA A 25 34.64 15.66 8.60
C ALA A 25 34.95 15.35 10.07
N ALA A 26 36.18 14.93 10.34
CA ALA A 26 36.73 14.98 11.68
C ALA A 26 37.02 16.46 11.99
N CYS A 27 36.12 17.12 12.72
CA CYS A 27 36.41 18.38 13.35
C CYS A 27 37.23 18.09 14.63
N SER A 28 38.56 18.16 14.52
CA SER A 28 39.40 18.44 15.69
C SER A 28 39.22 19.90 16.04
N PHE A 29 38.42 20.17 17.08
CA PHE A 29 38.24 21.51 17.62
C PHE A 29 39.40 21.80 18.57
N GLU A 30 40.46 22.43 18.05
CA GLU A 30 41.49 23.05 18.88
C GLU A 30 41.05 24.48 19.24
N PRO A 31 41.02 24.87 20.52
CA PRO A 31 40.71 26.24 20.90
C PRO A 31 41.83 27.16 20.42
N ALA A 32 41.49 28.07 19.51
CA ALA A 32 42.39 29.04 18.87
C ALA A 32 42.89 30.16 19.81
N SER A 33 43.12 29.88 21.11
CA SER A 33 43.53 30.87 22.11
C SER A 33 45.00 30.79 22.55
N PHE A 34 45.78 29.77 22.11
CA PHE A 34 47.20 29.63 22.51
C PHE A 34 48.20 29.35 21.38
N ALA A 35 47.77 29.39 20.11
CA ALA A 35 48.62 29.06 18.95
C ALA A 35 49.83 30.02 18.75
N GLY A 36 49.89 31.13 19.49
CA GLY A 36 51.02 32.07 19.44
C GLY A 36 52.17 31.78 20.40
N VAL A 37 52.00 30.91 21.38
CA VAL A 37 53.00 30.70 22.46
C VAL A 37 53.65 29.31 22.39
N ARG A 38 52.98 28.33 21.76
CA ARG A 38 53.48 26.95 21.63
C ARG A 38 54.18 26.70 20.30
N CYS A 39 55.10 25.75 20.32
CA CYS A 39 55.80 25.20 19.16
C CYS A 39 55.75 23.68 19.22
N ASP A 40 55.66 23.04 18.05
CA ASP A 40 55.48 21.58 17.93
C ASP A 40 56.82 20.84 17.76
N ASP A 41 57.83 21.51 17.20
CA ASP A 41 59.15 20.95 16.95
C ASP A 41 60.19 21.64 17.84
N GLU A 42 60.74 20.90 18.82
CA GLU A 42 61.89 21.34 19.63
C GLU A 42 63.04 21.77 18.71
N ASP A 43 63.73 22.85 19.08
CA ASP A 43 64.81 23.49 18.32
C ASP A 43 64.38 24.18 16.99
N GLU A 44 63.07 24.38 16.73
CA GLU A 44 62.61 25.25 15.63
C GLU A 44 63.02 26.71 15.92
N VAL A 45 63.62 27.39 14.93
CA VAL A 45 64.09 28.78 15.06
C VAL A 45 63.26 29.72 14.19
N ARG A 46 62.72 30.77 14.81
CA ARG A 46 62.09 31.93 14.15
C ARG A 46 62.93 33.19 14.39
N PRO A 47 62.75 34.27 13.60
CA PRO A 47 63.48 35.51 13.83
C PRO A 47 63.24 36.03 15.26
N GLY A 48 64.26 35.93 16.12
CA GLY A 48 64.22 36.36 17.54
C GLY A 48 63.67 35.34 18.53
N LEU A 49 63.24 34.14 18.10
CA LEU A 49 62.63 33.14 19.00
C LEU A 49 63.16 31.73 18.69
N GLU A 50 63.40 30.93 19.73
CA GLU A 50 63.73 29.50 19.64
C GLU A 50 62.67 28.67 20.37
N CYS A 51 62.31 27.50 19.86
CA CYS A 51 61.43 26.58 20.55
C CYS A 51 62.19 25.80 21.63
N ARG A 52 61.81 25.98 22.90
CA ARG A 52 62.32 25.18 24.02
C ARG A 52 61.17 24.72 24.91
N ASP A 53 61.12 23.42 25.17
CA ASP A 53 60.13 22.77 26.05
C ASP A 53 58.67 23.05 25.62
N GLY A 54 58.42 23.11 24.31
CA GLY A 54 57.11 23.35 23.70
C GLY A 54 56.65 24.81 23.71
N PHE A 55 57.54 25.76 24.03
CA PHE A 55 57.26 27.20 24.03
C PHE A 55 58.29 28.02 23.25
N TRP A 56 57.84 29.12 22.62
CA TRP A 56 58.74 30.09 22.00
C TRP A 56 59.45 30.94 23.07
N VAL A 57 60.78 30.85 23.14
CA VAL A 57 61.63 31.67 24.02
C VAL A 57 62.36 32.74 23.22
N ASP A 58 62.37 33.98 23.72
CA ASP A 58 63.02 35.13 23.07
C ASP A 58 64.54 35.07 23.26
N LEU A 59 65.28 35.13 22.15
CA LEU A 59 66.74 35.07 22.13
C LEU A 59 67.40 36.41 22.51
N ASP A 60 66.65 37.51 22.54
CA ASP A 60 67.14 38.86 22.87
C ASP A 60 66.77 39.31 24.31
N ALA A 61 66.11 38.46 25.10
CA ALA A 61 65.81 38.74 26.50
C ALA A 61 66.91 38.20 27.44
N GLY A 62 68.10 38.82 27.39
CA GLY A 62 69.10 38.57 28.42
C GLY A 62 70.43 39.30 28.27
N THR A 63 70.56 40.44 28.93
CA THR A 63 71.65 40.71 29.90
C THR A 63 71.30 41.92 30.76
N ASP A 64 70.69 41.69 31.93
CA ASP A 64 71.00 42.51 33.11
C ASP A 64 70.87 41.62 34.34
N ALA A 65 71.89 40.79 34.52
CA ALA A 65 72.15 40.06 35.75
C ALA A 65 73.41 40.67 36.36
N ASP A 66 73.25 41.78 37.09
CA ASP A 66 74.24 42.26 38.04
C ASP A 66 74.21 41.32 39.25
N VAL A 67 74.90 40.19 39.11
CA VAL A 67 75.33 39.37 40.24
C VAL A 67 76.84 39.28 40.12
N THR A 68 77.52 40.18 40.82
CA THR A 68 78.95 40.07 41.09
C THR A 68 79.18 38.99 42.15
N PRO A 69 80.00 37.95 41.88
CA PRO A 69 80.44 37.02 42.90
C PRO A 69 81.79 37.47 43.47
N LEU A 70 81.87 37.55 44.80
CA LEU A 70 83.15 37.51 45.52
C LEU A 70 83.77 36.10 45.36
N PRO A 71 85.10 36.03 45.32
CA PRO A 71 85.75 35.07 46.21
C PRO A 71 86.95 35.65 46.97
N ASP A 72 87.08 35.11 48.18
CA ASP A 72 88.16 35.30 49.15
C ASP A 72 89.54 34.83 48.64
N ALA A 73 90.61 35.45 49.13
CA ALA A 73 91.68 34.80 49.93
C ALA A 73 92.89 35.72 50.15
N ASP A 74 93.19 35.94 51.44
CA ASP A 74 94.49 36.00 52.14
C ASP A 74 95.70 36.78 51.55
N VAL A 75 96.35 37.59 52.41
CA VAL A 75 97.80 37.54 52.78
C VAL A 75 98.18 38.82 53.57
N ASP A 76 98.58 38.63 54.83
CA ASP A 76 99.38 39.52 55.72
C ASP A 76 100.86 39.57 55.23
N PRO A 77 101.79 40.51 55.56
CA PRO A 77 101.85 41.43 56.71
C PRO A 77 102.43 42.85 56.46
N GLU A 78 102.51 43.64 57.53
CA GLU A 78 103.15 44.98 57.65
C GLU A 78 104.58 45.06 57.06
N PRO A 79 105.09 46.27 56.73
CA PRO A 79 105.86 47.02 57.76
C PRO A 79 105.79 48.55 57.70
N ASP A 80 105.96 49.14 58.88
CA ASP A 80 106.65 50.38 59.27
C ASP A 80 107.11 51.37 58.18
N ALA A 81 106.71 52.64 58.36
CA ALA A 81 107.53 53.79 57.94
C ALA A 81 107.29 55.01 58.86
N ASP A 82 108.27 55.24 59.74
CA ASP A 82 108.54 56.47 60.46
C ASP A 82 108.64 57.69 59.53
N THR A 83 108.10 58.84 59.97
CA THR A 83 108.77 60.13 59.78
C THR A 83 108.54 61.03 61.00
N ASP A 84 109.62 61.19 61.77
CA ASP A 84 109.87 62.16 62.83
C ASP A 84 109.89 63.63 62.36
N VAL A 85 110.02 64.54 63.36
CA VAL A 85 110.51 65.96 63.36
C VAL A 85 109.38 67.00 63.53
N ASP A 86 109.27 67.88 64.54
CA ASP A 86 110.11 68.43 65.63
C ASP A 86 109.18 69.13 66.67
N PRO A 87 109.59 69.39 67.93
CA PRO A 87 108.73 69.87 69.01
C PRO A 87 108.74 71.41 69.14
N GLY A 88 107.56 71.99 69.35
CA GLY A 88 107.38 73.35 69.87
C GLY A 88 106.65 73.27 71.22
N PRO A 89 107.17 73.87 72.30
CA PRO A 89 106.48 73.87 73.59
C PRO A 89 105.52 75.05 73.63
N ASP A 90 104.23 74.82 73.79
CA ASP A 90 103.37 75.76 74.51
C ASP A 90 101.97 75.18 74.77
N THR A 91 101.75 74.90 76.04
CA THR A 91 100.58 75.34 76.82
C THR A 91 99.19 74.90 76.37
N ASP A 92 98.64 73.94 77.12
CA ASP A 92 97.44 74.10 77.96
C ASP A 92 96.84 72.70 78.10
N THR A 93 96.95 72.11 79.30
CA THR A 93 96.42 70.78 79.59
C THR A 93 94.89 70.88 79.67
N GLY A 94 94.24 70.94 78.51
CA GLY A 94 92.80 70.77 78.35
C GLY A 94 92.46 69.28 78.46
N CYS A 95 91.44 68.96 79.26
CA CYS A 95 90.93 67.60 79.35
C CYS A 95 90.33 67.19 78.00
N GLN A 96 90.71 66.01 77.50
CA GLN A 96 90.12 65.43 76.28
C GLN A 96 88.92 64.57 76.68
N ALA A 97 87.71 65.05 76.41
CA ALA A 97 86.47 64.34 76.71
C ALA A 97 86.27 63.11 75.81
N GLU A 98 85.61 62.07 76.35
CA GLU A 98 85.13 60.93 75.57
C GLU A 98 84.15 61.37 74.47
N SER A 99 84.17 60.64 73.35
CA SER A 99 83.16 60.79 72.31
C SER A 99 81.79 60.25 72.78
N ASP A 100 80.73 60.70 72.12
CA ASP A 100 79.35 60.28 72.41
C ASP A 100 79.19 58.75 72.22
N LEU A 101 79.90 58.17 71.25
CA LEU A 101 79.91 56.73 71.01
C LEU A 101 80.56 55.97 72.18
N GLU A 102 81.73 56.43 72.64
CA GLU A 102 82.43 55.82 73.79
C GLU A 102 81.60 55.90 75.08
N LEU A 103 80.87 57.00 75.28
CA LEU A 103 79.96 57.15 76.42
C LEU A 103 78.75 56.20 76.34
N CYS A 104 78.18 56.00 75.14
CA CYS A 104 77.09 55.05 74.93
C CYS A 104 77.52 53.59 75.10
N GLU A 105 78.69 53.22 74.57
CA GLU A 105 79.27 51.88 74.74
C GLU A 105 79.61 51.61 76.22
N ALA A 106 80.17 52.60 76.92
CA ALA A 106 80.45 52.50 78.35
C ALA A 106 79.18 52.33 79.20
N ALA A 107 78.06 52.94 78.79
CA ALA A 107 76.76 52.75 79.42
C ALA A 107 76.01 51.49 78.93
N SER A 108 76.56 50.76 77.94
CA SER A 108 75.91 49.62 77.28
C SER A 108 74.51 49.96 76.73
N LEU A 109 74.31 51.20 76.28
CA LEU A 109 73.06 51.66 75.68
C LEU A 109 73.19 51.64 74.16
N ALA A 110 72.32 50.88 73.50
CA ALA A 110 72.20 50.81 72.04
C ALA A 110 71.15 51.77 71.46
N CYS A 111 70.28 52.31 72.31
CA CYS A 111 69.26 53.29 71.96
C CYS A 111 68.96 54.23 73.14
N GLY A 112 68.38 55.40 72.87
CA GLY A 112 67.71 56.23 73.88
C GLY A 112 68.61 57.24 74.61
N PRO A 113 68.03 58.08 75.49
CA PRO A 113 68.76 59.16 76.13
C PRO A 113 69.72 58.65 77.22
N LEU A 114 70.95 59.18 77.23
CA LEU A 114 71.97 58.99 78.25
C LEU A 114 72.33 60.34 78.88
N GLN A 115 72.31 60.38 80.21
CA GLN A 115 72.92 61.47 80.99
C GLN A 115 74.13 60.93 81.74
N VAL A 116 75.31 61.47 81.44
CA VAL A 116 76.57 61.02 82.03
C VAL A 116 77.52 62.20 82.20
N GLU A 117 78.33 62.17 83.24
CA GLU A 117 79.43 63.12 83.42
C GLU A 117 80.67 62.55 82.70
N ASP A 118 81.24 63.31 81.77
CA ASP A 118 82.46 62.90 81.08
C ASP A 118 83.68 62.93 82.01
N ARG A 119 84.84 62.41 81.58
CA ARG A 119 86.07 62.43 82.41
C ARG A 119 86.61 63.82 82.70
N CYS A 120 86.06 64.84 82.06
CA CYS A 120 86.40 66.24 82.26
C CYS A 120 85.48 66.93 83.28
N GLY A 121 84.48 66.21 83.81
CA GLY A 121 83.54 66.71 84.80
C GLY A 121 82.35 67.47 84.21
N GLU A 122 82.16 67.44 82.88
CA GLU A 122 81.03 68.09 82.23
C GLU A 122 79.87 67.10 82.09
N SER A 123 78.67 67.51 82.51
CA SER A 123 77.45 66.72 82.34
C SER A 123 77.00 66.77 80.88
N ARG A 124 76.88 65.60 80.24
CA ARG A 124 76.47 65.47 78.85
C ARG A 124 75.11 64.79 78.73
N ASP A 125 74.23 65.41 77.94
CA ASP A 125 72.96 64.86 77.49
C ASP A 125 73.13 64.40 76.04
N LEU A 126 73.10 63.10 75.79
CA LEU A 126 73.24 62.54 74.44
C LEU A 126 72.24 61.42 74.20
N ASN A 127 71.99 61.09 72.93
CA ASN A 127 71.06 60.03 72.54
C ASN A 127 71.84 58.90 71.87
N CYS A 128 71.89 57.76 72.55
CA CYS A 128 72.64 56.58 72.16
C CYS A 128 71.96 55.80 71.05
N GLY A 129 71.67 56.42 69.91
CA GLY A 129 71.08 55.76 68.74
C GLY A 129 69.55 55.64 68.76
N SER A 130 69.01 55.08 67.69
CA SER A 130 67.58 54.84 67.49
C SER A 130 67.34 53.41 67.00
N CYS A 131 66.28 52.76 67.48
CA CYS A 131 65.94 51.41 67.08
C CYS A 131 65.34 51.35 65.67
N GLN A 132 65.26 50.14 65.11
CA GLN A 132 64.58 49.89 63.84
C GLN A 132 63.06 50.10 63.99
N ALA A 133 62.32 50.22 62.88
CA ALA A 133 60.93 50.64 62.88
C ALA A 133 59.96 49.74 63.69
N SER A 134 60.32 48.46 63.91
CA SER A 134 59.54 47.47 64.68
C SER A 134 59.99 47.33 66.15
N GLU A 135 60.97 48.13 66.57
CA GLU A 135 61.57 48.05 67.89
C GLU A 135 61.33 49.33 68.68
N ILE A 136 61.11 49.19 69.98
CA ILE A 136 61.09 50.31 70.91
C ILE A 136 62.35 50.27 71.75
N CYS A 137 62.83 51.46 72.14
CA CYS A 137 63.92 51.55 73.08
C CYS A 137 63.39 51.35 74.50
N GLU A 138 63.69 50.20 75.09
CA GLU A 138 63.32 49.85 76.45
C GLU A 138 64.60 49.59 77.26
N GLU A 139 64.80 50.38 78.32
CA GLU A 139 65.99 50.30 79.20
C GLU A 139 67.34 50.34 78.45
N GLY A 140 67.40 51.07 77.32
CA GLY A 140 68.63 51.21 76.53
C GLY A 140 68.90 50.10 75.54
N SER A 141 68.03 49.10 75.45
CA SER A 141 68.06 48.05 74.44
C SER A 141 66.90 48.21 73.48
N CYS A 142 67.12 47.89 72.21
CA CYS A 142 66.03 47.77 71.26
C CYS A 142 65.31 46.45 71.50
N VAL A 143 64.01 46.55 71.83
CA VAL A 143 63.13 45.40 72.06
C VAL A 143 62.06 45.42 70.97
N CYS A 144 61.92 44.31 70.25
CA CYS A 144 60.92 44.21 69.21
C CYS A 144 59.51 44.14 69.81
N VAL A 145 58.58 44.93 69.25
CA VAL A 145 57.17 44.89 69.62
C VAL A 145 56.43 44.05 68.59
N PRO A 146 55.84 42.91 68.98
CA PRO A 146 55.02 42.11 68.09
C PRO A 146 53.86 42.93 67.53
N GLU A 147 53.60 42.76 66.24
CA GLU A 147 52.44 43.35 65.60
C GLU A 147 51.14 42.82 66.21
N SER A 148 50.04 43.57 66.02
CA SER A 148 48.72 43.10 66.44
C SER A 148 48.27 41.92 65.58
N ASP A 149 47.40 41.08 66.14
CA ASP A 149 46.82 39.93 65.43
C ASP A 149 46.16 40.35 64.10
N GLN A 150 45.53 41.52 64.04
CA GLN A 150 44.93 42.05 62.82
C GLN A 150 45.98 42.44 61.77
N ALA A 151 47.10 43.02 62.19
CA ALA A 151 48.21 43.36 61.29
C ALA A 151 48.91 42.07 60.78
N PHE A 152 49.10 41.09 61.66
CA PHE A 152 49.60 39.76 61.33
C PHE A 152 48.73 39.08 60.27
N CYS A 153 47.41 38.99 60.48
CA CYS A 153 46.49 38.39 59.52
C CYS A 153 46.47 39.12 58.17
N SER A 154 46.54 40.46 58.20
CA SER A 154 46.60 41.27 56.97
C SER A 154 47.90 41.05 56.20
N ARG A 155 49.04 40.95 56.90
CA ARG A 155 50.36 40.66 56.31
C ARG A 155 50.42 39.27 55.69
N GLN A 156 49.78 38.29 56.33
CA GLN A 156 49.69 36.92 55.85
C GLN A 156 48.58 36.72 54.79
N ALA A 157 47.84 37.77 54.44
CA ALA A 157 46.70 37.71 53.52
C ALA A 157 45.65 36.63 53.90
N ALA A 158 45.45 36.44 55.21
CA ALA A 158 44.55 35.45 55.77
C ALA A 158 43.24 36.10 56.23
N ASP A 159 42.13 35.64 55.66
CA ASP A 159 40.77 36.13 55.95
C ASP A 159 40.05 35.26 56.98
N CYS A 160 40.47 33.99 57.12
CA CYS A 160 39.84 32.98 57.96
C CYS A 160 40.85 31.99 58.55
N GLY A 161 40.48 31.29 59.64
CA GLY A 161 41.23 30.13 60.15
C GLY A 161 42.44 30.46 61.02
N GLU A 162 43.20 29.44 61.38
CA GLU A 162 44.44 29.59 62.16
C GLU A 162 45.65 29.71 61.24
N VAL A 163 46.44 30.76 61.43
CA VAL A 163 47.70 31.00 60.72
C VAL A 163 48.87 30.80 61.66
N ILE A 164 49.87 30.03 61.22
CA ILE A 164 51.13 29.83 61.93
C ILE A 164 52.24 30.43 61.07
N ALA A 165 52.81 31.54 61.51
CA ALA A 165 53.92 32.23 60.82
C ALA A 165 54.74 33.06 61.81
N GLU A 166 55.93 33.47 61.40
CA GLU A 166 56.75 34.42 62.16
C GLU A 166 56.11 35.81 62.15
N ASP A 167 56.10 36.50 63.30
CA ASP A 167 55.67 37.89 63.39
C ASP A 167 56.72 38.85 62.80
N ASN A 168 56.58 40.15 63.02
CA ASN A 168 57.57 41.16 62.61
C ASN A 168 58.86 41.13 63.46
N CYS A 169 58.89 40.34 64.54
CA CYS A 169 60.03 40.14 65.43
C CYS A 169 60.75 38.81 65.18
N GLY A 170 60.28 38.01 64.22
CA GLY A 170 60.84 36.69 63.91
C GLY A 170 60.37 35.58 64.86
N GLU A 171 59.41 35.84 65.76
CA GLU A 171 58.87 34.82 66.65
C GLU A 171 57.65 34.14 66.01
N SER A 172 57.63 32.81 65.99
CA SER A 172 56.51 32.05 65.43
C SER A 172 55.27 32.22 66.33
N ARG A 173 54.17 32.70 65.74
CA ARG A 173 52.89 32.87 66.43
C ARG A 173 51.77 32.09 65.73
N THR A 174 50.80 31.64 66.53
CA THR A 174 49.53 31.08 66.03
C THR A 174 48.43 32.10 66.29
N VAL A 175 47.81 32.61 65.23
CA VAL A 175 46.77 33.63 65.30
C VAL A 175 45.54 33.16 64.52
N THR A 176 44.35 33.29 65.12
CA THR A 176 43.09 33.02 64.41
C THR A 176 42.65 34.28 63.66
N CYS A 177 42.74 34.23 62.34
CA CYS A 177 42.35 35.30 61.45
C CYS A 177 40.88 35.11 61.07
N GLY A 178 39.98 35.99 61.52
CA GLY A 178 38.60 36.07 61.04
C GLY A 178 37.76 34.77 61.01
N SER A 179 36.63 34.83 60.30
CA SER A 179 35.76 33.70 59.97
C SER A 179 35.01 34.00 58.68
N CYS A 180 34.69 32.98 57.89
CA CYS A 180 33.95 33.17 56.64
C CYS A 180 32.47 33.51 56.85
N GLU A 181 31.92 34.28 55.92
CA GLU A 181 30.48 34.53 55.84
C GLU A 181 29.71 33.22 55.60
N SER A 182 28.42 33.21 55.94
CA SER A 182 27.58 32.02 55.77
C SER A 182 27.56 31.56 54.30
N GLY A 183 27.94 30.30 54.05
CA GLY A 183 28.03 29.71 52.72
C GLY A 183 29.47 29.58 52.18
N TYR A 184 30.44 30.26 52.79
CA TYR A 184 31.85 30.14 52.44
C TYR A 184 32.58 29.25 53.45
N VAL A 185 33.55 28.49 52.96
CA VAL A 185 34.43 27.65 53.75
C VAL A 185 35.83 28.26 53.78
N CYS A 186 36.51 28.12 54.90
CA CYS A 186 37.90 28.52 54.98
C CYS A 186 38.77 27.50 54.24
N GLY A 187 39.43 27.93 53.17
CA GLY A 187 40.33 27.09 52.40
C GLY A 187 41.66 26.84 53.12
N ASP A 188 42.46 25.94 52.56
CA ASP A 188 43.81 25.63 53.05
C ASP A 188 44.81 26.78 52.85
N ASP A 189 44.44 27.81 52.08
CA ASP A 189 45.19 29.06 51.91
C ASP A 189 44.71 30.18 52.83
N GLN A 190 43.87 29.85 53.83
CA GLN A 190 43.31 30.78 54.81
C GLN A 190 42.46 31.89 54.18
N ARG A 191 41.96 31.66 52.96
CA ARG A 191 40.97 32.51 52.30
C ARG A 191 39.61 31.86 52.30
N CYS A 192 38.58 32.70 52.37
CA CYS A 192 37.20 32.24 52.24
C CYS A 192 36.92 31.89 50.79
N THR A 193 36.62 30.61 50.55
CA THR A 193 36.26 30.10 49.24
C THR A 193 34.85 29.55 49.29
N CYS A 194 34.13 29.67 48.18
CA CYS A 194 32.83 29.04 48.08
C CYS A 194 33.06 27.57 47.63
N PRO A 195 32.53 26.57 48.35
CA PRO A 195 32.82 25.16 48.07
C PRO A 195 32.30 24.68 46.71
N GLY A 196 31.39 25.44 46.09
CA GLY A 196 30.72 25.08 44.84
C GLY A 196 29.72 23.93 45.02
N GLU A 197 28.81 23.79 44.06
CA GLU A 197 27.89 22.66 43.99
C GLU A 197 28.43 21.59 43.03
N THR A 198 28.08 20.34 43.27
CA THR A 198 28.33 19.25 42.33
C THR A 198 27.44 19.38 41.10
N VAL A 199 27.83 18.77 39.98
CA VAL A 199 26.98 18.74 38.77
C VAL A 199 25.60 18.15 39.07
N SER A 200 25.52 17.12 39.92
CA SER A 200 24.23 16.49 40.25
C SER A 200 23.32 17.41 41.08
N GLU A 201 23.89 18.22 41.99
CA GLU A 201 23.13 19.20 42.76
C GLU A 201 22.64 20.31 41.83
N LEU A 202 23.53 20.86 40.99
CA LEU A 202 23.16 21.88 40.01
C LEU A 202 22.07 21.41 39.04
N CYS A 203 22.13 20.15 38.57
CA CYS A 203 21.07 19.57 37.74
C CYS A 203 19.74 19.47 38.49
N ALA A 204 19.75 19.06 39.76
CA ALA A 204 18.55 18.97 40.58
C ALA A 204 17.93 20.34 40.87
N ASP A 205 18.76 21.32 41.22
CA ASP A 205 18.33 22.68 41.56
C ASP A 205 17.78 23.45 40.35
N ASN A 206 18.32 23.17 39.16
CA ASN A 206 17.83 23.72 37.89
C ASN A 206 16.74 22.87 37.23
N ALA A 207 16.26 21.81 37.90
CA ALA A 207 15.24 20.89 37.39
C ALA A 207 15.57 20.26 36.02
N MET A 208 16.85 20.01 35.77
CA MET A 208 17.36 19.41 34.55
C MET A 208 17.54 17.91 34.71
N ALA A 209 16.76 17.12 33.96
CA ALA A 209 16.88 15.66 33.96
C ALA A 209 17.94 15.15 32.95
N CYS A 210 18.29 15.98 31.96
CA CYS A 210 19.23 15.65 30.88
C CYS A 210 19.77 16.93 30.23
N GLY A 211 20.75 16.77 29.34
CA GLY A 211 21.23 17.84 28.47
C GLY A 211 22.38 18.66 29.06
N VAL A 212 22.77 19.71 28.34
CA VAL A 212 23.85 20.62 28.71
C VAL A 212 23.31 22.04 28.77
N ASP A 213 23.64 22.77 29.83
CA ASP A 213 23.32 24.20 29.96
C ASP A 213 24.37 24.92 30.80
N THR A 214 24.37 26.25 30.72
CA THR A 214 25.18 27.12 31.59
C THR A 214 24.32 27.65 32.72
N VAL A 215 24.67 27.31 33.96
CA VAL A 215 23.98 27.74 35.17
C VAL A 215 24.89 28.58 36.03
N ILE A 216 24.31 29.43 36.89
CA ILE A 216 25.05 30.14 37.92
C ILE A 216 24.98 29.29 39.19
N ASP A 217 26.13 28.92 39.76
CA ASP A 217 26.17 28.19 41.01
C ASP A 217 25.88 29.09 42.22
N GLY A 218 25.75 28.49 43.41
CA GLY A 218 25.57 29.20 44.67
C GLY A 218 26.68 30.19 45.03
N CYS A 219 27.82 30.15 44.31
CA CYS A 219 28.95 31.07 44.45
C CYS A 219 28.87 32.26 43.49
N GLY A 220 27.88 32.29 42.60
CA GLY A 220 27.73 33.33 41.57
C GLY A 220 28.62 33.11 40.34
N LEU A 221 29.21 31.91 40.18
CA LEU A 221 30.04 31.58 39.03
C LEU A 221 29.21 30.88 37.95
N GLU A 222 29.38 31.30 36.70
CA GLU A 222 28.80 30.60 35.54
C GLU A 222 29.54 29.29 35.29
N ARG A 223 28.79 28.20 35.16
CA ARG A 223 29.31 26.85 34.95
C ARG A 223 28.49 26.13 33.89
N GLU A 224 29.17 25.56 32.91
CA GLU A 224 28.57 24.59 31.99
C GLU A 224 28.44 23.23 32.70
N ILE A 225 27.23 22.71 32.76
CA ILE A 225 26.91 21.42 33.38
C ILE A 225 26.30 20.48 32.36
N ASN A 226 26.56 19.19 32.50
CA ASN A 226 25.92 18.14 31.70
C ASN A 226 25.17 17.18 32.62
N CYS A 227 23.84 17.20 32.54
CA CYS A 227 22.94 16.40 33.36
C CYS A 227 22.70 14.99 32.80
N GLY A 228 23.52 14.57 31.83
CA GLY A 228 23.45 13.26 31.21
C GLY A 228 22.44 13.18 30.07
N GLY A 229 22.16 11.95 29.66
CA GLY A 229 21.17 11.64 28.63
C GLY A 229 20.00 10.84 29.19
N CYS A 230 18.92 10.78 28.43
CA CYS A 230 17.75 9.99 28.77
C CYS A 230 18.07 8.49 28.69
N THR A 231 17.52 7.72 29.63
CA THR A 231 17.78 6.28 29.74
C THR A 231 16.55 5.43 29.44
N GLY A 232 15.36 6.04 29.34
CA GLY A 232 14.15 5.35 28.95
C GLY A 232 14.12 5.01 27.45
N PRO A 233 13.33 4.00 27.04
CA PRO A 233 13.19 3.62 25.64
C PRO A 233 12.66 4.78 24.81
N GLY A 234 13.36 5.10 23.72
CA GLY A 234 12.93 6.12 22.75
C GLY A 234 12.88 7.55 23.28
N GLU A 235 13.29 7.80 24.53
CA GLU A 235 13.31 9.13 25.14
C GLU A 235 14.38 10.00 24.50
N GLU A 236 14.03 11.26 24.27
CA GLU A 236 14.91 12.30 23.80
C GLU A 236 14.89 13.46 24.80
N CYS A 237 16.03 14.12 24.95
CA CYS A 237 16.14 15.27 25.83
C CYS A 237 15.53 16.49 25.14
N THR A 238 14.50 17.09 25.73
CA THR A 238 13.85 18.27 25.16
C THR A 238 14.64 19.55 25.42
N ALA A 239 14.23 20.64 24.77
CA ALA A 239 14.80 21.96 25.01
C ALA A 239 14.57 22.46 26.46
N GLU A 240 13.58 21.89 27.15
CA GLU A 240 13.29 22.13 28.57
C GLU A 240 13.95 21.09 29.48
N PHE A 241 15.00 20.41 29.01
CA PHE A 241 15.83 19.48 29.80
C PHE A 241 15.06 18.32 30.44
N SER A 242 13.94 17.93 29.83
CA SER A 242 13.10 16.82 30.26
C SER A 242 13.26 15.63 29.31
N CYS A 243 13.22 14.43 29.85
CA CYS A 243 13.21 13.20 29.03
C CYS A 243 11.78 12.87 28.63
N LEU A 244 11.48 13.03 27.34
CA LEU A 244 10.16 12.72 26.78
C LEU A 244 10.33 11.78 25.58
N CYS A 245 9.39 10.86 25.43
CA CYS A 245 9.29 10.01 24.25
C CYS A 245 8.03 10.39 23.47
N GLU A 246 8.19 10.71 22.19
CA GLU A 246 7.07 10.89 21.27
C GLU A 246 6.71 9.51 20.67
N PRO A 247 5.52 8.94 20.99
CA PRO A 247 5.14 7.62 20.50
C PRO A 247 4.81 7.66 19.01
N GLU A 248 5.03 6.55 18.32
CA GLU A 248 4.59 6.43 16.93
C GLU A 248 3.05 6.56 16.79
N SER A 249 2.60 7.07 15.64
CA SER A 249 1.19 7.06 15.32
C SER A 249 0.67 5.63 15.11
N ASP A 250 -0.63 5.42 15.32
CA ASP A 250 -1.27 4.11 15.16
C ASP A 250 -1.03 3.54 13.75
N GLN A 251 -1.07 4.40 12.74
CA GLN A 251 -0.79 4.00 11.36
C GLN A 251 0.65 3.55 11.17
N ALA A 252 1.62 4.28 11.74
CA ALA A 252 3.02 3.89 11.65
C ALA A 252 3.29 2.55 12.36
N LEU A 253 2.58 2.28 13.47
CA LEU A 253 2.64 0.99 14.16
C LEU A 253 2.02 -0.14 13.34
N CYS A 254 0.87 0.08 12.71
CA CYS A 254 0.26 -0.88 11.77
C CYS A 254 1.20 -1.20 10.60
N ASP A 255 1.75 -0.16 9.97
CA ASP A 255 2.64 -0.30 8.82
C ASP A 255 3.94 -1.04 9.19
N ALA A 256 4.52 -0.74 10.36
CA ALA A 256 5.72 -1.41 10.87
C ALA A 256 5.47 -2.89 11.20
N ALA A 257 4.27 -3.23 11.69
CA ALA A 257 3.84 -4.61 11.91
C ALA A 257 3.39 -5.31 10.62
N GLY A 258 3.27 -4.58 9.50
CA GLY A 258 2.70 -5.09 8.26
C GLY A 258 1.20 -5.41 8.34
N ALA A 259 0.51 -4.91 9.37
CA ALA A 259 -0.90 -5.18 9.60
C ALA A 259 -1.78 -4.26 8.75
N THR A 260 -2.60 -4.83 7.87
CA THR A 260 -3.52 -4.07 6.99
C THR A 260 -4.95 -4.01 7.52
N CYS A 261 -5.26 -4.83 8.52
CA CYS A 261 -6.59 -4.92 9.11
C CYS A 261 -6.57 -5.50 10.53
N GLY A 262 -7.67 -5.31 11.25
CA GLY A 262 -7.98 -6.01 12.49
C GLY A 262 -7.18 -5.53 13.70
N PRO A 263 -7.43 -6.16 14.87
CA PRO A 263 -6.80 -5.76 16.11
C PRO A 263 -5.31 -6.15 16.14
N LEU A 264 -4.46 -5.21 16.54
CA LEU A 264 -3.03 -5.39 16.71
C LEU A 264 -2.64 -4.98 18.14
N THR A 265 -1.80 -5.79 18.79
CA THR A 265 -1.17 -5.42 20.06
C THR A 265 0.34 -5.35 19.87
N VAL A 266 0.91 -4.16 20.02
CA VAL A 266 2.33 -3.89 19.81
C VAL A 266 2.88 -2.98 20.91
N THR A 267 4.19 -3.04 21.12
CA THR A 267 4.90 -2.11 21.99
C THR A 267 5.50 -1.01 21.12
N ASP A 268 5.21 0.24 21.44
CA ASP A 268 5.79 1.39 20.75
C ASP A 268 7.25 1.62 21.16
N ARG A 269 7.95 2.57 20.51
CA ARG A 269 9.35 2.88 20.86
C ARG A 269 9.53 3.43 22.27
N CYS A 270 8.46 3.94 22.88
CA CYS A 270 8.43 4.43 24.26
C CYS A 270 8.28 3.30 25.28
N GLY A 271 8.15 2.05 24.83
CA GLY A 271 7.94 0.89 25.68
C GLY A 271 6.49 0.72 26.15
N GLN A 272 5.55 1.52 25.66
CA GLN A 272 4.14 1.40 25.99
C GLN A 272 3.49 0.32 25.10
N THR A 273 2.81 -0.64 25.73
CA THR A 273 2.00 -1.62 24.98
C THR A 273 0.66 -0.99 24.60
N ARG A 274 0.33 -1.05 23.31
CA ARG A 274 -0.85 -0.43 22.71
C ARG A 274 -1.67 -1.48 21.99
N ALA A 275 -2.99 -1.41 22.19
CA ALA A 275 -3.98 -2.17 21.42
C ALA A 275 -4.66 -1.20 20.46
N LEU A 276 -4.58 -1.50 19.18
CA LEU A 276 -5.07 -0.64 18.11
C LEU A 276 -5.78 -1.49 17.04
N ASP A 277 -6.55 -0.84 16.19
CA ASP A 277 -7.25 -1.49 15.07
C ASP A 277 -6.67 -0.94 13.76
N CYS A 278 -6.02 -1.82 12.99
CA CYS A 278 -5.39 -1.48 11.72
C CYS A 278 -6.38 -1.36 10.56
N GLY A 279 -7.67 -1.33 10.86
CA GLY A 279 -8.73 -1.05 9.90
C GLY A 279 -9.43 -2.31 9.39
N GLY A 280 -10.15 -2.15 8.29
CA GLY A 280 -10.96 -3.22 7.70
C GLY A 280 -10.56 -3.52 6.26
N CYS A 281 -10.81 -4.75 5.83
CA CYS A 281 -10.62 -5.15 4.45
C CYS A 281 -11.65 -4.48 3.53
N THR A 282 -11.17 -4.01 2.39
CA THR A 282 -11.99 -3.27 1.41
C THR A 282 -12.26 -4.07 0.14
N GLY A 283 -11.55 -5.19 -0.07
CA GLY A 283 -11.79 -6.07 -1.20
C GLY A 283 -13.07 -6.90 -1.06
N PRO A 284 -13.59 -7.41 -2.18
CA PRO A 284 -14.81 -8.19 -2.20
C PRO A 284 -14.63 -9.51 -1.43
N ASN A 285 -15.49 -9.74 -0.44
CA ASN A 285 -15.49 -10.94 0.41
C ASN A 285 -14.15 -11.22 1.12
N GLU A 286 -13.32 -10.20 1.30
CA GLU A 286 -12.13 -10.32 2.12
C GLU A 286 -12.50 -10.32 3.61
N SER A 287 -11.78 -11.14 4.36
CA SER A 287 -11.80 -11.15 5.82
C SER A 287 -10.40 -10.91 6.34
N CYS A 288 -10.31 -10.27 7.50
CA CYS A 288 -9.05 -10.12 8.17
C CYS A 288 -8.61 -11.47 8.77
N THR A 289 -7.42 -11.93 8.41
CA THR A 289 -6.83 -13.16 8.95
C THR A 289 -6.22 -12.92 10.32
N ASP A 290 -5.85 -14.00 11.01
CA ASP A 290 -5.13 -13.92 12.30
C ASP A 290 -3.77 -13.22 12.17
N ASP A 291 -3.15 -13.24 10.98
CA ASP A 291 -1.92 -12.50 10.66
C ASP A 291 -2.16 -11.02 10.29
N ASN A 292 -3.35 -10.47 10.58
CA ASN A 292 -3.73 -9.09 10.29
C ASN A 292 -3.64 -8.69 8.80
N GLN A 293 -3.78 -9.68 7.90
CA GLN A 293 -3.81 -9.49 6.46
C GLN A 293 -5.23 -9.63 5.92
N CYS A 294 -5.54 -8.89 4.87
CA CYS A 294 -6.77 -9.11 4.13
C CYS A 294 -6.60 -10.29 3.17
N ALA A 295 -7.40 -11.32 3.37
CA ALA A 295 -7.45 -12.48 2.48
C ALA A 295 -8.90 -12.82 2.15
N CYS A 296 -9.11 -13.27 0.91
CA CYS A 296 -10.36 -13.89 0.50
C CYS A 296 -10.06 -15.35 0.16
N GLU A 297 -10.74 -16.27 0.82
CA GLU A 297 -10.68 -17.69 0.48
C GLU A 297 -11.63 -17.95 -0.69
N PRO A 298 -11.11 -18.36 -1.85
CA PRO A 298 -11.97 -18.61 -2.99
C PRO A 298 -12.74 -19.90 -2.75
N ARG A 299 -13.99 -19.95 -3.23
CA ARG A 299 -14.82 -21.15 -3.12
C ARG A 299 -14.19 -22.36 -3.81
N SER A 300 -14.66 -23.54 -3.40
CA SER A 300 -14.28 -24.80 -4.04
C SER A 300 -14.62 -24.79 -5.53
N ILE A 301 -13.96 -25.65 -6.33
CA ILE A 301 -14.23 -25.76 -7.77
C ILE A 301 -15.71 -26.10 -8.03
N THR A 302 -16.31 -26.97 -7.22
CA THR A 302 -17.71 -27.37 -7.34
C THR A 302 -18.67 -26.18 -7.18
N GLU A 303 -18.42 -25.33 -6.19
CA GLU A 303 -19.21 -24.13 -5.96
C GLU A 303 -18.96 -23.08 -7.05
N PHE A 304 -17.71 -22.88 -7.46
CA PHE A 304 -17.37 -22.00 -8.59
C PHE A 304 -18.14 -22.39 -9.85
N CYS A 305 -18.15 -23.68 -10.20
CA CYS A 305 -18.87 -24.19 -11.36
C CYS A 305 -20.39 -24.06 -11.20
N ALA A 306 -20.93 -24.31 -10.00
CA ALA A 306 -22.34 -24.10 -9.71
C ALA A 306 -22.76 -22.63 -9.83
N ASP A 307 -21.93 -21.68 -9.36
CA ASP A 307 -22.16 -20.24 -9.48
C ASP A 307 -22.19 -19.79 -10.95
N GLN A 308 -21.40 -20.45 -11.81
CA GLN A 308 -21.41 -20.22 -13.27
C GLN A 308 -22.47 -21.05 -14.02
N GLY A 309 -23.23 -21.89 -13.32
CA GLY A 309 -24.23 -22.79 -13.92
C GLY A 309 -23.62 -23.88 -14.83
N ALA A 310 -22.33 -24.17 -14.70
CA ALA A 310 -21.60 -25.09 -15.57
C ALA A 310 -21.56 -26.51 -14.99
N MET A 311 -21.95 -27.50 -15.81
CA MET A 311 -21.92 -28.92 -15.46
C MET A 311 -20.73 -29.68 -16.06
N CYS A 312 -20.06 -29.08 -17.05
CA CYS A 312 -18.95 -29.71 -17.77
C CYS A 312 -18.03 -28.66 -18.42
N GLY A 313 -16.86 -29.10 -18.89
CA GLY A 313 -15.95 -28.29 -19.68
C GLY A 313 -15.09 -27.36 -18.84
N VAL A 314 -14.39 -26.42 -19.48
CA VAL A 314 -13.49 -25.45 -18.83
C VAL A 314 -14.15 -24.08 -18.82
N VAL A 315 -14.30 -23.49 -17.64
CA VAL A 315 -14.94 -22.19 -17.45
C VAL A 315 -13.90 -21.19 -16.93
N THR A 316 -13.86 -20.01 -17.55
CA THR A 316 -13.09 -18.87 -17.08
C THR A 316 -14.02 -17.77 -16.60
N ALA A 317 -13.99 -17.46 -15.30
CA ALA A 317 -14.82 -16.43 -14.69
C ALA A 317 -14.12 -15.84 -13.46
N ASN A 318 -14.60 -14.69 -12.99
CA ASN A 318 -14.13 -14.15 -11.71
C ASN A 318 -14.77 -14.93 -10.57
N ASP A 319 -13.98 -15.30 -9.58
CA ASP A 319 -14.50 -15.86 -8.34
C ASP A 319 -15.10 -14.77 -7.43
N ILE A 320 -15.58 -15.19 -6.25
CA ILE A 320 -16.13 -14.27 -5.25
C ILE A 320 -15.11 -13.27 -4.69
N CYS A 321 -13.81 -13.54 -4.86
CA CYS A 321 -12.71 -12.67 -4.48
C CYS A 321 -12.37 -11.66 -5.60
N GLY A 322 -13.06 -11.73 -6.74
CA GLY A 322 -12.82 -10.90 -7.92
C GLY A 322 -11.64 -11.35 -8.79
N ASN A 323 -10.99 -12.47 -8.45
CA ASN A 323 -9.88 -13.01 -9.23
C ASN A 323 -10.39 -13.87 -10.38
N SER A 324 -9.83 -13.68 -11.58
CA SER A 324 -10.16 -14.53 -12.73
C SER A 324 -9.54 -15.92 -12.56
N ARG A 325 -10.38 -16.95 -12.51
CA ARG A 325 -10.00 -18.36 -12.41
C ARG A 325 -10.44 -19.12 -13.65
N THR A 326 -9.67 -20.14 -14.02
CA THR A 326 -10.00 -21.08 -15.09
C THR A 326 -10.02 -22.47 -14.52
N GLU A 327 -11.21 -23.06 -14.42
CA GLU A 327 -11.43 -24.34 -13.75
C GLU A 327 -12.17 -25.31 -14.67
N SER A 328 -11.94 -26.61 -14.47
CA SER A 328 -12.71 -27.66 -15.16
C SER A 328 -13.92 -28.05 -14.31
N CYS A 329 -15.11 -27.83 -14.86
CA CYS A 329 -16.39 -28.16 -14.23
C CYS A 329 -16.84 -29.60 -14.47
N GLY A 330 -15.89 -30.47 -14.82
CA GLY A 330 -16.12 -31.90 -15.03
C GLY A 330 -16.36 -32.29 -16.49
N GLU A 331 -16.75 -33.55 -16.67
CA GLU A 331 -17.06 -34.16 -17.95
C GLU A 331 -18.47 -34.75 -17.93
N CYS A 332 -19.07 -34.90 -19.11
CA CYS A 332 -20.39 -35.53 -19.23
C CYS A 332 -20.27 -37.04 -19.13
N ASN A 333 -20.99 -37.63 -18.19
CA ASN A 333 -20.92 -39.07 -17.90
C ASN A 333 -22.03 -39.88 -18.58
N GLY A 334 -23.00 -39.25 -19.25
CA GLY A 334 -24.04 -39.96 -19.98
C GLY A 334 -23.56 -40.54 -21.31
N SER A 335 -24.19 -41.63 -21.73
CA SER A 335 -23.86 -42.28 -23.01
C SER A 335 -24.18 -41.35 -24.18
N ARG A 336 -23.16 -40.97 -24.95
CA ARG A 336 -23.24 -40.03 -26.09
C ARG A 336 -23.63 -38.59 -25.70
N GLU A 337 -23.28 -38.18 -24.49
CA GLU A 337 -23.29 -36.76 -24.13
C GLU A 337 -22.00 -36.08 -24.58
N TYR A 338 -22.10 -34.81 -24.93
CA TYR A 338 -20.97 -33.92 -25.09
C TYR A 338 -21.22 -32.65 -24.30
N CYS A 339 -20.15 -31.95 -23.97
CA CYS A 339 -20.24 -30.66 -23.33
C CYS A 339 -20.53 -29.58 -24.38
N SER A 340 -21.65 -28.88 -24.24
CA SER A 340 -22.01 -27.76 -25.11
C SER A 340 -21.14 -26.53 -24.83
N PHE A 341 -21.24 -25.53 -25.71
CA PHE A 341 -20.60 -24.22 -25.47
C PHE A 341 -21.15 -23.48 -24.25
N ASP A 342 -22.38 -23.79 -23.83
CA ASP A 342 -23.00 -23.26 -22.61
C ASP A 342 -22.66 -24.10 -21.36
N HIS A 343 -21.65 -24.97 -21.47
CA HIS A 343 -21.17 -25.83 -20.38
C HIS A 343 -22.25 -26.78 -19.82
N GLN A 344 -23.21 -27.17 -20.66
CA GLN A 344 -24.24 -28.16 -20.33
C GLN A 344 -23.94 -29.50 -20.99
N CYS A 345 -24.28 -30.58 -20.31
CA CYS A 345 -24.25 -31.91 -20.92
C CYS A 345 -25.46 -32.09 -21.82
N VAL A 346 -25.19 -32.21 -23.13
CA VAL A 346 -26.22 -32.40 -24.15
C VAL A 346 -26.04 -33.76 -24.77
N CYS A 347 -27.10 -34.57 -24.76
CA CYS A 347 -27.11 -35.86 -25.41
C CYS A 347 -27.27 -35.71 -26.92
N VAL A 348 -26.45 -36.44 -27.70
CA VAL A 348 -26.63 -36.57 -29.15
C VAL A 348 -27.59 -37.73 -29.40
N PRO A 349 -28.78 -37.46 -29.98
CA PRO A 349 -29.71 -38.51 -30.34
C PRO A 349 -29.13 -39.37 -31.49
N ILE A 350 -29.57 -40.62 -31.57
CA ILE A 350 -29.24 -41.47 -32.73
C ILE A 350 -29.86 -40.83 -33.97
N ASP A 351 -29.12 -40.86 -35.09
CA ASP A 351 -29.65 -40.37 -36.35
C ASP A 351 -30.85 -41.22 -36.79
N ASP A 352 -31.81 -40.57 -37.45
CA ASP A 352 -33.10 -41.16 -37.78
C ASP A 352 -32.97 -42.44 -38.62
N THR A 353 -31.94 -42.53 -39.48
CA THR A 353 -31.73 -43.72 -40.33
C THR A 353 -31.27 -44.92 -39.53
N THR A 354 -30.31 -44.72 -38.62
CA THR A 354 -29.86 -45.76 -37.70
C THR A 354 -30.99 -46.17 -36.77
N TYR A 355 -31.79 -45.22 -36.29
CA TYR A 355 -32.93 -45.49 -35.41
C TYR A 355 -34.00 -46.37 -36.05
N CYS A 356 -34.42 -46.03 -37.28
CA CYS A 356 -35.36 -46.84 -38.06
C CYS A 356 -34.81 -48.23 -38.37
N PHE A 357 -33.51 -48.32 -38.69
CA PHE A 357 -32.84 -49.59 -38.97
C PHE A 357 -32.78 -50.50 -37.73
N THR A 358 -32.37 -49.98 -36.56
CA THR A 358 -32.28 -50.77 -35.33
C THR A 358 -33.63 -51.32 -34.87
N GLU A 359 -34.69 -50.55 -35.08
CA GLU A 359 -36.06 -50.95 -34.72
C GLU A 359 -36.77 -51.72 -35.85
N SER A 360 -36.07 -52.03 -36.95
CA SER A 360 -36.61 -52.78 -38.11
C SER A 360 -37.86 -52.15 -38.75
N ALA A 361 -37.96 -50.81 -38.75
CA ALA A 361 -39.04 -50.09 -39.42
C ALA A 361 -38.65 -49.73 -40.87
N GLU A 362 -39.49 -50.13 -41.81
CA GLU A 362 -39.33 -49.88 -43.25
C GLU A 362 -40.12 -48.64 -43.71
N CYS A 363 -41.11 -48.20 -42.94
CA CYS A 363 -41.98 -47.07 -43.26
C CYS A 363 -42.72 -46.53 -42.03
N GLY A 364 -43.36 -45.37 -42.18
CA GLY A 364 -44.27 -44.79 -41.18
C GLY A 364 -43.54 -44.15 -40.00
N ILE A 365 -44.32 -43.66 -39.03
CA ILE A 365 -43.78 -42.98 -37.85
C ILE A 365 -43.48 -44.00 -36.75
N LEU A 366 -42.25 -44.00 -36.25
CA LEU A 366 -41.88 -44.64 -34.97
C LEU A 366 -41.93 -43.61 -33.86
N SER A 367 -42.57 -43.95 -32.75
CA SER A 367 -42.58 -43.13 -31.52
C SER A 367 -42.04 -43.95 -30.35
N ARG A 368 -40.77 -43.75 -30.02
CA ARG A 368 -40.08 -44.44 -28.92
C ARG A 368 -39.02 -43.54 -28.30
N THR A 369 -38.63 -43.89 -27.07
CA THR A 369 -37.55 -43.24 -26.32
C THR A 369 -36.21 -43.53 -26.97
N ASP A 370 -35.50 -42.48 -27.36
CA ASP A 370 -34.15 -42.57 -27.91
C ASP A 370 -33.09 -42.77 -26.80
N ASN A 371 -31.81 -42.89 -27.15
CA ASN A 371 -30.70 -42.98 -26.20
C ASN A 371 -30.59 -41.76 -25.26
N CYS A 372 -31.28 -40.67 -25.59
CA CYS A 372 -31.36 -39.46 -24.79
C CYS A 372 -32.56 -39.42 -23.83
N GLY A 373 -33.31 -40.52 -23.68
CA GLY A 373 -34.38 -40.64 -22.69
C GLY A 373 -35.72 -40.01 -23.09
N GLU A 374 -35.72 -39.10 -24.07
CA GLU A 374 -36.93 -38.47 -24.59
C GLU A 374 -37.54 -39.25 -25.76
N PRO A 375 -38.89 -39.40 -25.81
CA PRO A 375 -39.56 -40.00 -26.96
C PRO A 375 -39.48 -39.09 -28.19
N ARG A 376 -39.08 -39.64 -29.33
CA ARG A 376 -39.05 -38.94 -30.61
C ARG A 376 -40.01 -39.60 -31.60
N ASN A 377 -40.69 -38.78 -32.40
CA ASN A 377 -41.48 -39.21 -33.54
C ASN A 377 -40.59 -39.14 -34.79
N ILE A 378 -40.10 -40.29 -35.23
CA ILE A 378 -39.19 -40.39 -36.37
C ILE A 378 -39.95 -41.00 -37.54
N ASP A 379 -39.95 -40.30 -38.68
CA ASP A 379 -40.54 -40.80 -39.92
C ASP A 379 -39.53 -41.68 -40.66
N CYS A 380 -39.78 -42.98 -40.67
CA CYS A 380 -38.97 -43.97 -41.38
C CYS A 380 -39.27 -44.02 -42.88
N GLY A 381 -40.04 -43.06 -43.40
CA GLY A 381 -40.33 -42.88 -44.81
C GLY A 381 -41.58 -43.61 -45.27
N SER A 382 -41.77 -43.64 -46.58
CA SER A 382 -42.89 -44.32 -47.23
C SER A 382 -42.44 -45.59 -47.94
N CYS A 383 -43.35 -46.52 -48.15
CA CYS A 383 -43.04 -47.78 -48.80
C CYS A 383 -42.57 -47.59 -50.25
N PRO A 384 -41.40 -48.13 -50.63
CA PRO A 384 -40.94 -48.07 -52.01
C PRO A 384 -41.76 -49.03 -52.90
N GLY A 385 -42.51 -48.46 -53.83
CA GLY A 385 -43.34 -49.15 -54.83
C GLY A 385 -44.77 -48.58 -54.90
N GLN A 386 -45.37 -48.54 -56.10
CA GLN A 386 -46.74 -48.05 -56.27
C GLN A 386 -47.75 -48.96 -55.55
N GLY A 387 -48.73 -48.33 -54.88
CA GLY A 387 -49.83 -49.00 -54.17
C GLY A 387 -49.46 -49.80 -52.91
N LYS A 388 -48.19 -49.71 -52.43
CA LYS A 388 -47.82 -50.30 -51.14
C LYS A 388 -48.27 -49.40 -49.99
N VAL A 389 -48.82 -50.02 -48.94
CA VAL A 389 -49.30 -49.34 -47.76
C VAL A 389 -48.41 -49.70 -46.57
N CYS A 390 -48.08 -48.71 -45.76
CA CYS A 390 -47.36 -48.93 -44.50
C CYS A 390 -48.32 -49.49 -43.45
N THR A 391 -47.95 -50.61 -42.82
CA THR A 391 -48.77 -51.20 -41.76
C THR A 391 -48.57 -50.49 -40.43
N VAL A 392 -49.45 -50.78 -39.46
CA VAL A 392 -49.30 -50.34 -38.05
C VAL A 392 -48.03 -50.86 -37.37
N ASN A 393 -47.37 -51.86 -37.95
CA ASN A 393 -46.10 -52.41 -37.48
C ASN A 393 -44.90 -51.83 -38.25
N ASN A 394 -45.07 -50.69 -38.93
CA ASN A 394 -44.01 -49.99 -39.66
C ASN A 394 -43.32 -50.85 -40.74
N THR A 395 -44.02 -51.83 -41.29
CA THR A 395 -43.55 -52.71 -42.37
C THR A 395 -44.37 -52.49 -43.62
N CYS A 396 -43.74 -52.67 -44.79
CA CYS A 396 -44.42 -52.48 -46.06
C CYS A 396 -45.19 -53.72 -46.47
N LEU A 397 -46.52 -53.59 -46.55
CA LEU A 397 -47.35 -54.66 -47.09
C LEU A 397 -47.22 -54.69 -48.63
N ALA A 398 -47.39 -55.89 -49.19
CA ALA A 398 -47.60 -56.05 -50.63
C ALA A 398 -48.78 -55.18 -51.10
N CYS A 399 -48.75 -54.75 -52.36
CA CYS A 399 -49.74 -53.84 -52.90
C CYS A 399 -51.16 -54.39 -52.73
N GLN A 400 -52.06 -53.57 -52.19
CA GLN A 400 -53.47 -53.92 -52.04
C GLN A 400 -54.23 -53.39 -53.27
N PRO A 401 -54.72 -54.26 -54.16
CA PRO A 401 -55.41 -53.83 -55.37
C PRO A 401 -56.76 -53.19 -55.00
N PRO A 402 -57.17 -52.10 -55.70
CA PRO A 402 -58.45 -51.47 -55.50
C PRO A 402 -59.58 -52.43 -55.87
N THR A 403 -60.77 -52.24 -55.30
CA THR A 403 -61.95 -53.02 -55.67
C THR A 403 -62.47 -52.60 -57.04
N ASP A 404 -63.23 -53.48 -57.69
CA ASP A 404 -63.83 -53.21 -59.00
C ASP A 404 -64.71 -51.97 -59.00
N ALA A 405 -65.46 -51.75 -57.92
CA ALA A 405 -66.31 -50.57 -57.77
C ALA A 405 -65.50 -49.26 -57.70
N GLU A 406 -64.39 -49.26 -56.96
CA GLU A 406 -63.50 -48.09 -56.86
C GLU A 406 -62.82 -47.79 -58.20
N ILE A 407 -62.45 -48.82 -58.96
CA ILE A 407 -61.91 -48.67 -60.32
C ILE A 407 -62.96 -47.99 -61.21
N CYS A 408 -64.19 -48.52 -61.26
CA CYS A 408 -65.27 -47.96 -62.06
C CYS A 408 -65.57 -46.50 -61.72
N GLU A 409 -65.59 -46.16 -60.42
CA GLU A 409 -65.80 -44.79 -59.97
C GLU A 409 -64.65 -43.87 -60.37
N SER A 410 -63.40 -44.31 -60.19
CA SER A 410 -62.21 -43.50 -60.51
C SER A 410 -62.05 -43.20 -62.00
N GLU A 411 -62.45 -44.15 -62.84
CA GLU A 411 -62.44 -44.02 -64.30
C GLU A 411 -63.75 -43.40 -64.84
N GLY A 412 -64.71 -43.11 -63.96
CA GLY A 412 -65.99 -42.48 -64.32
C GLY A 412 -66.94 -43.36 -65.14
N ALA A 413 -66.75 -44.67 -65.15
CA ALA A 413 -67.58 -45.61 -65.90
C ALA A 413 -68.85 -45.97 -65.15
N GLN A 414 -70.00 -45.80 -65.82
CA GLN A 414 -71.33 -46.11 -65.29
C GLN A 414 -71.87 -47.46 -65.80
N CYS A 415 -71.27 -48.00 -66.86
CA CYS A 415 -71.69 -49.24 -67.49
C CYS A 415 -70.54 -49.88 -68.31
N GLY A 416 -70.71 -51.13 -68.71
CA GLY A 416 -69.79 -51.82 -69.63
C GLY A 416 -68.49 -52.27 -68.97
N THR A 417 -67.53 -52.72 -69.77
CA THR A 417 -66.28 -53.32 -69.29
C THR A 417 -65.10 -52.37 -69.51
N LEU A 418 -64.29 -52.18 -68.47
CA LEU A 418 -63.03 -51.46 -68.51
C LEU A 418 -61.84 -52.41 -68.51
N ASN A 419 -60.78 -52.04 -69.23
CA ASN A 419 -59.48 -52.71 -69.17
C ASN A 419 -58.46 -51.71 -68.65
N VAL A 420 -58.11 -51.81 -67.37
CA VAL A 420 -57.22 -50.86 -66.70
C VAL A 420 -56.05 -51.55 -66.05
N ILE A 421 -54.94 -50.83 -65.94
CA ILE A 421 -53.84 -51.22 -65.07
C ILE A 421 -54.14 -50.62 -63.71
N ASP A 422 -54.36 -51.47 -62.71
CA ASP A 422 -54.64 -50.99 -61.36
C ASP A 422 -53.41 -50.36 -60.69
N THR A 423 -53.60 -49.80 -59.50
CA THR A 423 -52.52 -49.16 -58.72
C THR A 423 -51.43 -50.13 -58.25
N CYS A 424 -51.63 -51.44 -58.46
CA CYS A 424 -50.65 -52.51 -58.25
C CYS A 424 -49.96 -52.97 -59.54
N ASN A 425 -50.12 -52.24 -60.65
CA ASN A 425 -49.64 -52.59 -61.98
C ASN A 425 -50.18 -53.93 -62.52
N GLN A 426 -51.34 -54.37 -62.03
CA GLN A 426 -52.02 -55.53 -62.60
C GLN A 426 -53.02 -55.08 -63.65
N LEU A 427 -52.94 -55.67 -64.85
CA LEU A 427 -53.97 -55.49 -65.86
C LEU A 427 -55.23 -56.23 -65.41
N ARG A 428 -56.35 -55.51 -65.30
CA ARG A 428 -57.63 -56.03 -64.83
C ARG A 428 -58.75 -55.65 -65.78
N GLU A 429 -59.61 -56.62 -66.02
CA GLU A 429 -60.89 -56.44 -66.72
C GLU A 429 -61.97 -56.27 -65.66
N VAL A 430 -62.69 -55.15 -65.68
CA VAL A 430 -63.64 -54.74 -64.64
C VAL A 430 -64.99 -54.41 -65.27
N GLU A 431 -66.07 -55.04 -64.80
CA GLU A 431 -67.43 -54.77 -65.28
C GLU A 431 -68.12 -53.69 -64.42
N CYS A 432 -68.35 -52.51 -64.99
CA CYS A 432 -68.90 -51.33 -64.33
C CYS A 432 -70.42 -51.22 -64.39
N GLY A 433 -71.12 -52.37 -64.34
CA GLY A 433 -72.58 -52.42 -64.33
C GLY A 433 -73.25 -52.25 -65.71
N SER A 434 -74.56 -52.02 -65.69
CA SER A 434 -75.40 -51.86 -66.88
C SER A 434 -76.35 -50.68 -66.73
N CYS A 435 -76.65 -49.99 -67.84
CA CYS A 435 -77.60 -48.87 -67.83
C CYS A 435 -78.99 -49.32 -67.41
N SER A 436 -79.62 -48.51 -66.56
CA SER A 436 -80.92 -48.83 -65.96
C SER A 436 -82.00 -47.81 -66.29
N GLY A 437 -81.67 -46.69 -66.95
CA GLY A 437 -82.64 -45.75 -67.49
C GLY A 437 -83.35 -46.29 -68.74
N THR A 438 -84.54 -45.76 -69.01
CA THR A 438 -85.38 -46.22 -70.12
C THR A 438 -84.80 -45.70 -71.43
N GLY A 439 -84.48 -46.60 -72.37
CA GLY A 439 -83.88 -46.25 -73.66
C GLY A 439 -82.38 -45.94 -73.62
N GLU A 440 -81.74 -46.02 -72.45
CA GLU A 440 -80.30 -45.81 -72.33
C GLU A 440 -79.52 -47.02 -72.87
N GLU A 441 -78.50 -46.72 -73.68
CA GLU A 441 -77.50 -47.70 -74.09
C GLU A 441 -76.14 -47.32 -73.51
N CYS A 442 -75.32 -48.32 -73.24
CA CYS A 442 -73.96 -48.08 -72.78
C CYS A 442 -73.10 -47.66 -73.97
N THR A 443 -72.55 -46.45 -73.91
CA THR A 443 -71.71 -45.93 -74.99
C THR A 443 -70.31 -46.55 -74.96
N SER A 444 -69.54 -46.31 -76.03
CA SER A 444 -68.11 -46.68 -76.08
C SER A 444 -67.23 -45.94 -75.08
N GLU A 445 -67.76 -44.89 -74.43
CA GLU A 445 -67.10 -44.17 -73.33
C GLU A 445 -67.61 -44.63 -71.95
N ASN A 446 -68.29 -45.79 -71.90
CA ASN A 446 -68.79 -46.42 -70.68
C ASN A 446 -69.77 -45.55 -69.88
N GLN A 447 -70.48 -44.66 -70.57
CA GLN A 447 -71.54 -43.82 -70.02
C GLN A 447 -72.91 -44.30 -70.47
N CYS A 448 -73.91 -44.12 -69.60
CA CYS A 448 -75.29 -44.40 -69.97
C CYS A 448 -75.91 -43.16 -70.63
N LEU A 449 -76.17 -43.26 -71.93
CA LEU A 449 -76.79 -42.20 -72.71
C LEU A 449 -77.96 -42.76 -73.50
N CYS A 450 -79.03 -41.99 -73.58
CA CYS A 450 -80.15 -42.28 -74.47
C CYS A 450 -80.13 -41.30 -75.63
N GLU A 451 -80.14 -41.81 -76.86
CA GLU A 451 -80.32 -40.98 -78.05
C GLU A 451 -81.82 -40.71 -78.28
N PRO A 452 -82.27 -39.45 -78.21
CA PRO A 452 -83.67 -39.15 -78.33
C PRO A 452 -84.12 -39.25 -79.79
N GLN A 453 -85.30 -39.84 -80.01
CA GLN A 453 -85.89 -39.94 -81.34
C GLN A 453 -85.98 -38.58 -82.05
N SER A 454 -85.81 -38.59 -83.37
CA SER A 454 -86.01 -37.39 -84.18
C SER A 454 -87.48 -36.97 -84.20
N GLU A 455 -87.75 -35.68 -84.49
CA GLU A 455 -89.14 -35.19 -84.58
C GLU A 455 -89.95 -35.96 -85.63
N ALA A 456 -89.34 -36.35 -86.76
CA ALA A 456 -90.02 -37.14 -87.79
C ALA A 456 -90.42 -38.52 -87.29
N GLU A 457 -89.58 -39.17 -86.50
CA GLU A 457 -89.86 -40.48 -85.89
C GLU A 457 -90.94 -40.37 -84.81
N LEU A 458 -90.91 -39.32 -84.00
CA LEU A 458 -91.94 -39.07 -82.98
C LEU A 458 -93.30 -38.74 -83.59
N CYS A 459 -93.32 -37.93 -84.67
CA CYS A 459 -94.52 -37.64 -85.43
C CYS A 459 -95.11 -38.91 -86.06
N ALA A 460 -94.27 -39.78 -86.63
CA ALA A 460 -94.70 -41.05 -87.19
C ALA A 460 -95.23 -42.01 -86.12
N ALA A 461 -94.51 -42.17 -85.01
CA ALA A 461 -94.88 -43.06 -83.90
C ALA A 461 -96.22 -42.66 -83.26
N ASN A 462 -96.47 -41.35 -83.13
CA ASN A 462 -97.71 -40.81 -82.56
C ASN A 462 -98.80 -40.52 -83.62
N ASN A 463 -98.56 -40.91 -84.89
CA ASN A 463 -99.47 -40.68 -86.01
C ASN A 463 -99.86 -39.22 -86.29
N TYR A 464 -99.01 -38.27 -85.91
CA TYR A 464 -99.21 -36.85 -86.20
C TYR A 464 -98.82 -36.53 -87.64
N ARG A 465 -99.72 -35.87 -88.39
CA ARG A 465 -99.55 -35.61 -89.84
C ARG A 465 -99.22 -34.15 -90.16
N CYS A 466 -99.59 -33.20 -89.30
CA CYS A 466 -99.22 -31.78 -89.42
C CYS A 466 -99.39 -31.06 -88.07
N GLY A 467 -98.70 -29.92 -87.89
CA GLY A 467 -98.81 -29.05 -86.72
C GLY A 467 -97.81 -29.36 -85.60
N SER A 468 -97.75 -28.46 -84.60
CA SER A 468 -96.91 -28.61 -83.41
C SER A 468 -97.64 -29.26 -82.25
N TYR A 469 -96.90 -30.07 -81.48
CA TYR A 469 -97.36 -30.84 -80.32
C TYR A 469 -96.36 -30.69 -79.17
N ASP A 470 -96.82 -30.22 -78.01
CA ASP A 470 -95.94 -29.70 -76.95
C ASP A 470 -95.63 -30.72 -75.83
N THR A 471 -96.16 -31.96 -75.92
CA THR A 471 -96.06 -32.97 -74.86
C THR A 471 -95.86 -34.40 -75.40
N VAL A 472 -94.90 -34.58 -76.31
CA VAL A 472 -94.60 -35.91 -76.84
C VAL A 472 -93.40 -36.47 -76.08
N VAL A 473 -93.61 -37.60 -75.40
CA VAL A 473 -92.53 -38.28 -74.68
C VAL A 473 -91.73 -39.11 -75.67
N ASP A 474 -90.43 -38.91 -75.72
CA ASP A 474 -89.54 -39.73 -76.55
C ASP A 474 -89.16 -41.06 -75.88
N ASN A 475 -88.38 -41.88 -76.59
CA ASN A 475 -87.84 -43.14 -76.10
C ASN A 475 -86.93 -43.00 -74.87
N CYS A 476 -86.41 -41.81 -74.60
CA CYS A 476 -85.59 -41.49 -73.42
C CYS A 476 -86.44 -41.07 -72.21
N GLY A 477 -87.76 -41.02 -72.37
CA GLY A 477 -88.68 -40.57 -71.33
C GLY A 477 -88.74 -39.05 -71.18
N GLU A 478 -88.09 -38.27 -72.06
CA GLU A 478 -88.12 -36.81 -72.03
C GLU A 478 -89.34 -36.28 -72.81
N SER A 479 -90.05 -35.31 -72.24
CA SER A 479 -91.18 -34.65 -72.92
C SER A 479 -90.68 -33.53 -73.81
N ARG A 480 -90.99 -33.59 -75.11
CA ARG A 480 -90.51 -32.65 -76.12
C ARG A 480 -91.66 -32.02 -76.91
N GLU A 481 -91.44 -30.76 -77.31
CA GLU A 481 -92.25 -30.10 -78.34
C GLU A 481 -91.73 -30.55 -79.71
N ILE A 482 -92.62 -31.07 -80.56
CA ILE A 482 -92.29 -31.51 -81.91
C ILE A 482 -93.17 -30.82 -82.95
N ASN A 483 -92.63 -30.56 -84.14
CA ASN A 483 -93.39 -30.00 -85.24
C ASN A 483 -93.48 -30.98 -86.41
N CYS A 484 -94.67 -31.52 -86.64
CA CYS A 484 -94.94 -32.49 -87.69
C CYS A 484 -95.18 -31.86 -89.06
N GLY A 485 -94.77 -30.59 -89.25
CA GLY A 485 -94.78 -29.89 -90.53
C GLY A 485 -96.13 -29.25 -90.88
N GLY A 486 -96.18 -28.66 -92.08
CA GLY A 486 -97.35 -27.96 -92.63
C GLY A 486 -97.95 -28.65 -93.86
N CYS A 487 -99.19 -28.29 -94.18
CA CYS A 487 -99.91 -28.84 -95.32
C CYS A 487 -99.46 -28.24 -96.65
N SER A 488 -99.13 -29.08 -97.63
CA SER A 488 -98.70 -28.65 -98.96
C SER A 488 -99.82 -28.01 -99.80
N THR A 489 -101.07 -28.32 -99.52
CA THR A 489 -102.27 -27.58 -99.99
C THR A 489 -103.35 -27.65 -98.90
N GLY A 490 -103.90 -26.50 -98.51
CA GLY A 490 -104.91 -26.39 -97.43
C GLY A 490 -104.35 -25.92 -96.09
N SER A 491 -105.19 -25.88 -95.06
CA SER A 491 -104.77 -25.59 -93.67
C SER A 491 -104.77 -26.86 -92.82
N CYS A 492 -103.84 -26.93 -91.86
CA CYS A 492 -103.81 -28.00 -90.88
C CYS A 492 -104.97 -27.77 -89.89
N GLN A 493 -105.99 -28.62 -89.95
CA GLN A 493 -107.19 -28.54 -89.13
C GLN A 493 -107.25 -29.73 -88.17
N GLN A 494 -107.68 -29.46 -86.94
CA GLN A 494 -107.91 -30.50 -85.95
C GLN A 494 -109.22 -31.23 -86.28
N VAL A 495 -109.12 -32.54 -86.48
CA VAL A 495 -110.26 -33.44 -86.67
C VAL A 495 -110.08 -34.53 -85.60
N ASP A 496 -110.92 -34.47 -84.56
CA ASP A 496 -110.74 -35.23 -83.32
C ASP A 496 -109.38 -34.94 -82.62
N ASP A 497 -108.69 -35.98 -82.15
CA ASP A 497 -107.38 -35.87 -81.47
C ASP A 497 -106.18 -35.85 -82.45
N VAL A 498 -106.41 -35.74 -83.76
CA VAL A 498 -105.35 -35.69 -84.79
C VAL A 498 -105.54 -34.45 -85.68
N ARG A 499 -104.44 -33.80 -86.06
CA ARG A 499 -104.48 -32.67 -87.00
C ARG A 499 -104.18 -33.16 -88.43
N CYS A 500 -105.08 -32.88 -89.37
CA CYS A 500 -105.03 -33.27 -90.78
C CYS A 500 -105.07 -32.03 -91.71
N CYS A 501 -104.63 -32.17 -92.96
CA CYS A 501 -104.70 -31.13 -93.99
C CYS A 501 -106.05 -31.12 -94.74
N SER A 502 -106.73 -29.97 -94.88
CA SER A 502 -108.04 -29.89 -95.57
C SER A 502 -108.03 -29.19 -96.94
N GLY A 503 -108.50 -29.88 -98.00
CA GLY A 503 -108.67 -29.33 -99.34
C GLY A 503 -108.94 -30.40 -100.42
N VAL A 504 -110.19 -30.46 -100.91
CA VAL A 504 -110.77 -31.38 -101.93
C VAL A 504 -110.68 -32.88 -101.63
N GLY A 505 -111.62 -33.34 -100.79
CA GLY A 505 -111.82 -34.75 -100.43
C GLY A 505 -111.36 -34.99 -99.00
N LEU A 506 -112.29 -34.93 -98.04
CA LEU A 506 -112.07 -35.34 -96.65
C LEU A 506 -111.69 -36.82 -96.63
N LEU A 507 -110.39 -37.09 -96.71
CA LEU A 507 -109.81 -38.42 -96.69
C LEU A 507 -108.54 -38.36 -95.83
N CYS A 508 -108.70 -38.26 -94.51
CA CYS A 508 -107.68 -38.78 -93.60
C CYS A 508 -107.77 -40.31 -93.71
N TRP A 509 -107.03 -40.94 -94.64
CA TRP A 509 -106.83 -42.38 -94.58
C TRP A 509 -105.66 -42.67 -93.66
N ASN A 510 -105.83 -43.69 -92.81
CA ASN A 510 -104.82 -44.23 -91.91
C ASN A 510 -103.45 -44.34 -92.57
#